data_AF-A0A9P7R607-F1
#
_entry.id   AF-A0A9P7R607-F1
#
_cell.length_a   1.000
_cell.length_b   1.000
_cell.length_c   1.000
_cell.angle_alpha   90.00
_cell.angle_beta   90.00
_cell.angle_gamma   90.00
#
_symmetry.space_group_name_H-M   'P 1'
#
loop_
_entity.id
_entity.type
_entity.pdbx_description
1 polymer ?
#
loop_
_entity_poly.entity_id
_entity_poly.type
_entity_poly.pdbx_seq_one_letter_code
_entity_poly.pdbx_strand_id
1 'polypeptide(L)'
;MPKWVFNCNAGVFTAAEKKQIAEGMTKLYTSVGLPAFYCHTHFIELAPENMYAGGETPKALTTVSIYHIARGFDTPQVEAFFFKALDDILRPILKPKGVEWESGIHEARRELWRINGLVPPETGSEMEKKWAEENRVTDEEALFKVQKLSRL
;
A
#
# COMPACT_ATOMS: atom_id res chain seq x y z
N MET A 1 -3.80 4.36 5.43
CA MET A 1 -3.54 4.05 4.02
C MET A 1 -2.37 3.08 3.94
N PRO A 2 -2.54 1.90 3.32
CA PRO A 2 -1.43 1.14 2.78
C PRO A 2 -1.00 1.68 1.42
N LYS A 3 0.30 1.89 1.23
CA LYS A 3 0.86 2.27 -0.07
C LYS A 3 2.07 1.44 -0.41
N TRP A 4 2.06 0.80 -1.58
CA TRP A 4 3.21 0.07 -2.12
C TRP A 4 3.82 0.90 -3.23
N VAL A 5 5.10 1.22 -3.10
CA VAL A 5 5.87 1.96 -4.11
C VAL A 5 6.95 1.05 -4.65
N PHE A 6 6.85 0.73 -5.94
CA PHE A 6 7.83 -0.05 -6.67
C PHE A 6 8.80 0.91 -7.36
N ASN A 7 10.09 0.84 -7.01
CA ASN A 7 11.15 1.42 -7.84
C ASN A 7 11.75 0.29 -8.66
N CYS A 8 11.65 0.36 -9.99
CA CYS A 8 11.99 -0.75 -10.87
C CYS A 8 12.65 -0.26 -12.15
N ASN A 9 13.46 -1.11 -12.79
CA ASN A 9 13.93 -0.80 -14.14
C ASN A 9 12.73 -0.70 -15.10
N ALA A 10 12.78 0.26 -16.03
CA ALA A 10 11.75 0.41 -17.05
C ALA A 10 11.51 -0.90 -17.82
N GLY A 11 10.24 -1.27 -17.99
CA GLY A 11 9.85 -2.51 -18.69
C GLY A 11 9.88 -3.78 -17.83
N VAL A 12 10.27 -3.71 -16.55
CA VAL A 12 10.20 -4.86 -15.62
C VAL A 12 8.76 -5.35 -15.44
N PHE A 13 7.76 -4.47 -15.53
CA PHE A 13 6.35 -4.86 -15.41
C PHE A 13 5.54 -4.40 -16.64
N THR A 14 4.74 -5.30 -17.18
CA THR A 14 3.69 -4.99 -18.15
C THR A 14 2.51 -4.31 -17.44
N ALA A 15 1.64 -3.65 -18.22
CA ALA A 15 0.43 -3.04 -17.67
C ALA A 15 -0.50 -4.07 -16.97
N ALA A 16 -0.56 -5.30 -17.50
CA ALA A 16 -1.36 -6.37 -16.92
C ALA A 16 -0.81 -6.83 -15.56
N GLU A 17 0.51 -7.00 -15.44
CA GLU A 17 1.16 -7.35 -14.18
C GLU A 17 1.01 -6.24 -13.14
N LYS A 18 1.17 -4.96 -13.55
CA LYS A 18 0.93 -3.81 -12.67
C LYS A 18 -0.49 -3.83 -12.09
N LYS A 19 -1.48 -4.12 -12.95
CA LYS A 19 -2.89 -4.24 -12.54
C LYS A 19 -3.11 -5.43 -11.59
N GLN A 20 -2.56 -6.60 -11.92
CA GLN A 20 -2.66 -7.80 -11.09
C GLN A 20 -2.07 -7.58 -9.68
N ILE A 21 -0.92 -6.92 -9.58
CA ILE A 21 -0.31 -6.56 -8.29
C ILE A 21 -1.22 -5.59 -7.53
N ALA A 22 -1.74 -4.55 -8.19
CA ALA A 22 -2.62 -3.58 -7.55
C ALA A 22 -3.92 -4.22 -7.02
N GLU A 23 -4.50 -5.16 -7.76
CA GLU A 23 -5.68 -5.93 -7.34
C GLU A 23 -5.37 -6.86 -6.17
N GLY A 24 -4.26 -7.61 -6.24
CA GLY A 24 -3.83 -8.50 -5.16
C GLY A 24 -3.53 -7.75 -3.86
N MET A 25 -2.80 -6.63 -3.97
CA MET A 25 -2.51 -5.73 -2.85
C MET A 25 -3.79 -5.18 -2.24
N THR A 26 -4.71 -4.66 -3.05
CA THR A 26 -5.99 -4.12 -2.56
C THR A 26 -6.80 -5.21 -1.86
N LYS A 27 -6.87 -6.40 -2.46
CA LYS A 27 -7.57 -7.55 -1.88
C LYS A 27 -7.05 -7.91 -0.49
N LEU A 28 -5.73 -7.95 -0.30
CA LEU A 28 -5.09 -8.23 0.99
C LEU A 28 -5.57 -7.26 2.09
N TYR A 29 -5.65 -5.97 1.80
CA TYR A 29 -6.07 -5.00 2.81
C TYR A 29 -7.60 -4.98 3.00
N THR A 30 -8.38 -5.19 1.95
CA THR A 30 -9.83 -5.32 2.08
C THR A 30 -10.25 -6.58 2.83
N SER A 31 -9.46 -7.67 2.79
CA SER A 31 -9.78 -8.89 3.56
C SER A 31 -9.67 -8.72 5.07
N VAL A 32 -9.02 -7.64 5.53
CA VAL A 32 -8.99 -7.23 6.94
C VAL A 32 -9.88 -6.01 7.21
N GLY A 33 -10.77 -5.66 6.27
CA GLY A 33 -11.80 -4.64 6.44
C GLY A 33 -11.34 -3.20 6.22
N LEU A 34 -10.20 -2.97 5.56
CA LEU A 34 -9.85 -1.61 5.13
C LEU A 34 -10.63 -1.22 3.86
N PRO A 35 -11.07 0.04 3.73
CA PRO A 35 -11.63 0.56 2.49
C PRO A 35 -10.66 0.40 1.31
N ALA A 36 -11.14 -0.06 0.16
CA ALA A 36 -10.27 -0.30 -1.00
C ALA A 36 -9.59 0.99 -1.49
N PHE A 37 -10.28 2.13 -1.44
CA PHE A 37 -9.71 3.44 -1.83
C PHE A 37 -8.58 3.93 -0.91
N TYR A 38 -8.34 3.28 0.23
CA TYR A 38 -7.14 3.53 1.03
C TYR A 38 -5.87 2.97 0.38
N CYS A 39 -5.99 2.01 -0.56
CA CYS A 39 -4.89 1.21 -1.07
C CYS A 39 -4.27 1.83 -2.32
N HIS A 40 -3.00 2.24 -2.25
CA HIS A 40 -2.31 2.88 -3.38
C HIS A 40 -1.11 2.05 -3.84
N THR A 41 -1.08 1.66 -5.11
CA THR A 41 0.05 0.94 -5.72
C THR A 41 0.69 1.81 -6.79
N HIS A 42 1.94 2.19 -6.61
CA HIS A 42 2.68 3.05 -7.54
C HIS A 42 3.86 2.30 -8.15
N PHE A 43 4.06 2.47 -9.45
CA PHE A 43 5.22 1.95 -10.16
C PHE A 43 6.04 3.13 -10.69
N ILE A 44 7.24 3.29 -10.14
CA ILE A 44 8.23 4.27 -10.55
C ILE A 44 9.27 3.53 -11.39
N GLU A 45 9.24 3.78 -12.69
CA GLU A 45 10.19 3.20 -13.63
C GLU A 45 11.42 4.10 -13.75
N LEU A 46 12.58 3.50 -13.52
CA LEU A 46 13.88 4.13 -13.65
C LEU A 46 14.56 3.61 -14.92
N ALA A 47 15.18 4.53 -15.66
CA ALA A 47 16.10 4.13 -16.72
C ALA A 47 17.25 3.28 -16.14
N PRO A 48 17.82 2.33 -16.90
CA PRO A 48 18.85 1.42 -16.39
C PRO A 48 20.03 2.12 -15.70
N GLU A 49 20.46 3.27 -16.22
CA GLU A 49 21.55 4.10 -15.70
C GLU A 49 21.24 4.83 -14.38
N ASN A 50 20.00 4.75 -13.89
CA ASN A 50 19.55 5.38 -12.65
C ASN A 50 19.29 4.37 -11.52
N MET A 51 19.61 3.09 -11.73
CA MET A 51 19.42 2.04 -10.74
C MET A 51 20.66 1.16 -10.63
N TYR A 52 21.24 1.09 -9.43
CA TYR A 52 22.44 0.32 -9.16
C TYR A 52 22.23 -0.56 -7.93
N ALA A 53 22.75 -1.79 -7.98
CA ALA A 53 22.80 -2.71 -6.85
C ALA A 53 24.23 -3.23 -6.70
N GLY A 54 24.80 -3.09 -5.51
CA GLY A 54 26.21 -3.44 -5.28
C GLY A 54 27.21 -2.63 -6.13
N GLY A 55 26.81 -1.47 -6.66
CA GLY A 55 27.63 -0.66 -7.57
C GLY A 55 27.49 -1.01 -9.05
N GLU A 56 26.71 -2.03 -9.40
CA GLU A 56 26.52 -2.51 -10.77
C GLU A 56 25.11 -2.20 -11.29
N THR A 57 24.95 -2.15 -12.61
CA THR A 57 23.63 -2.01 -13.25
C THR A 57 22.95 -3.39 -13.33
N PRO A 58 21.87 -3.63 -12.56
CA PRO A 58 21.19 -4.92 -12.57
C PRO A 58 20.45 -5.12 -13.89
N LYS A 59 20.37 -6.38 -14.35
CA LYS A 59 19.59 -6.73 -15.55
C LYS A 59 18.08 -6.54 -15.34
N ALA A 60 17.60 -6.86 -14.14
CA ALA A 60 16.22 -6.70 -13.73
C ALA A 60 16.12 -6.66 -12.20
N LEU A 61 15.77 -5.49 -11.65
CA LEU A 61 15.62 -5.26 -10.22
C LEU A 61 14.34 -4.47 -9.94
N THR A 62 13.71 -4.78 -8.81
CA THR A 62 12.69 -3.92 -8.20
C THR A 62 12.88 -3.84 -6.69
N THR A 63 12.75 -2.65 -6.10
CA THR A 63 12.57 -2.50 -4.66
C THR A 63 11.13 -2.09 -4.37
N VAL A 64 10.61 -2.52 -3.23
CA VAL A 64 9.23 -2.23 -2.82
C VAL A 64 9.23 -1.56 -1.45
N SER A 65 8.85 -0.28 -1.41
CA SER A 65 8.61 0.42 -0.15
C SER A 65 7.12 0.32 0.20
N ILE A 66 6.83 -0.34 1.31
CA ILE A 66 5.47 -0.60 1.80
C ILE A 66 5.20 0.31 2.99
N TYR A 67 4.29 1.26 2.85
CA TYR A 67 3.92 2.20 3.91
C TYR A 67 2.62 1.78 4.55
N HIS A 68 2.62 1.64 5.86
CA HIS A 68 1.45 1.29 6.66
C HIS A 68 1.14 2.46 7.62
N ILE A 69 0.08 3.21 7.31
CA ILE A 69 -0.36 4.33 8.16
C ILE A 69 -1.75 4.07 8.74
N ALA A 70 -2.56 3.22 8.09
CA ALA A 70 -3.89 2.92 8.62
C ALA A 70 -3.82 2.07 9.90
N ARG A 71 -2.98 1.04 9.86
CA ARG A 71 -2.76 0.05 10.92
C ARG A 71 -1.31 -0.40 10.81
N GLY A 72 -0.68 -0.70 11.94
CA GLY A 72 0.58 -1.44 11.97
C GLY A 72 0.33 -2.92 12.26
N PHE A 73 1.40 -3.68 12.45
CA PHE A 73 1.34 -5.05 12.90
C PHE A 73 1.32 -5.13 14.43
N ASP A 74 0.24 -5.68 14.96
CA ASP A 74 0.09 -5.83 16.41
C ASP A 74 0.77 -7.10 16.94
N THR A 75 1.01 -8.10 16.08
CA THR A 75 1.59 -9.39 16.47
C THR A 75 2.46 -10.03 15.38
N PRO A 76 3.43 -10.88 15.74
CA PRO A 76 4.24 -11.64 14.78
C PRO A 76 3.42 -12.55 13.85
N GLN A 77 2.23 -13.00 14.28
CA GLN A 77 1.35 -13.82 13.44
C GLN A 77 0.75 -12.99 12.29
N VAL A 78 0.40 -11.72 12.56
CA VAL A 78 -0.09 -10.81 11.51
C VAL A 78 1.04 -10.45 10.55
N GLU A 79 2.26 -10.25 11.05
CA GLU A 79 3.46 -10.05 10.21
C GLU A 79 3.68 -11.24 9.27
N ALA A 80 3.69 -12.46 9.82
CA ALA A 80 3.89 -13.68 9.04
C ALA A 80 2.79 -13.89 7.99
N PHE A 81 1.53 -13.60 8.35
CA PHE A 81 0.41 -13.61 7.40
C PHE A 81 0.62 -12.61 6.27
N PHE A 82 1.04 -11.38 6.59
CA PHE A 82 1.29 -10.34 5.61
C PHE A 82 2.41 -10.73 4.64
N PHE A 83 3.55 -11.20 5.15
CA PHE A 83 4.67 -11.62 4.30
C PHE A 83 4.30 -12.79 3.40
N LYS A 84 3.53 -13.77 3.91
CA LYS A 84 3.00 -14.83 3.07
C LYS A 84 2.13 -14.29 1.93
N ALA A 85 1.20 -13.37 2.24
CA ALA A 85 0.34 -12.78 1.22
C ALA A 85 1.11 -11.93 0.21
N LEU A 86 2.11 -11.16 0.67
CA LEU A 86 3.03 -10.41 -0.17
C LEU A 86 3.76 -11.34 -1.15
N ASP A 87 4.28 -12.46 -0.66
CA ASP A 87 4.96 -13.48 -1.46
C ASP A 87 4.01 -14.14 -2.47
N ASP A 88 2.79 -14.48 -2.05
CA ASP A 88 1.76 -15.06 -2.92
C ASP A 88 1.38 -14.10 -4.08
N ILE A 89 1.46 -12.78 -3.87
CA ILE A 89 1.19 -11.76 -4.89
C ILE A 89 2.40 -11.57 -5.82
N LEU A 90 3.59 -11.40 -5.26
CA LEU A 90 4.76 -10.95 -6.02
C LEU A 90 5.55 -12.08 -6.69
N ARG A 91 5.76 -13.20 -5.99
CA ARG A 91 6.62 -14.29 -6.49
C ARG A 91 6.15 -14.87 -7.82
N PRO A 92 4.84 -15.07 -8.08
CA PRO A 92 4.37 -15.58 -9.37
C PRO A 92 4.69 -14.66 -10.57
N ILE A 93 4.92 -13.36 -10.33
CA ILE A 93 5.23 -12.38 -11.37
C ILE A 93 6.75 -12.19 -11.50
N LEU A 94 7.44 -11.98 -10.38
CA LEU A 94 8.86 -11.62 -10.38
C LEU A 94 9.76 -12.81 -10.69
N LYS A 95 9.48 -13.98 -10.09
CA LYS A 95 10.39 -15.11 -10.16
C LYS A 95 10.53 -15.71 -11.57
N PRO A 96 9.45 -15.92 -12.35
CA PRO A 96 9.57 -16.43 -13.73
C PRO A 96 10.36 -15.51 -14.65
N LYS A 97 10.43 -14.22 -14.33
CA LYS A 97 11.15 -13.20 -15.09
C LYS A 97 12.60 -13.04 -14.66
N GLY A 98 13.04 -13.77 -13.63
CA GLY A 98 14.38 -13.63 -13.07
C GLY A 98 14.64 -12.24 -12.47
N VAL A 99 13.59 -11.52 -12.08
CA VAL A 99 13.71 -10.21 -11.42
C VAL A 99 14.20 -10.45 -9.99
N GLU A 100 15.23 -9.72 -9.57
CA GLU A 100 15.61 -9.64 -8.17
C GLU A 100 14.73 -8.62 -7.46
N TRP A 101 14.36 -8.88 -6.20
CA TRP A 101 13.55 -7.93 -5.45
C TRP A 101 13.84 -7.90 -3.96
N GLU A 102 13.59 -6.72 -3.38
CA GLU A 102 13.66 -6.46 -1.95
C GLU A 102 12.44 -5.64 -1.52
N SER A 103 11.92 -5.88 -0.32
CA SER A 103 10.79 -5.14 0.25
C SER A 103 11.08 -4.66 1.67
N GLY A 104 10.76 -3.41 1.95
CA GLY A 104 10.82 -2.82 3.29
C GLY A 104 9.46 -2.27 3.72
N ILE A 105 9.09 -2.51 4.98
CA ILE A 105 7.84 -2.00 5.57
C ILE A 105 8.16 -0.82 6.48
N HIS A 106 7.40 0.26 6.32
CA HIS A 106 7.50 1.48 7.10
C HIS A 106 6.15 1.79 7.74
N GLU A 107 6.11 1.71 9.06
CA GLU A 107 4.93 2.07 9.84
C GLU A 107 5.03 3.53 10.30
N ALA A 108 3.93 4.26 10.21
CA ALA A 108 3.89 5.67 10.58
C ALA A 108 2.70 5.97 11.49
N ARG A 109 2.79 7.10 12.19
CA ARG A 109 1.75 7.59 13.10
C ARG A 109 0.46 7.93 12.34
N ARG A 110 -0.65 7.29 12.73
CA ARG A 110 -1.97 7.50 12.11
C ARG A 110 -2.48 8.92 12.31
N GLU A 111 -2.21 9.54 13.46
CA GLU A 111 -2.67 10.90 13.78
C GLU A 111 -2.16 11.99 12.82
N LEU A 112 -1.11 11.69 12.04
CA LEU A 112 -0.52 12.59 11.05
C LEU A 112 -1.05 12.35 9.63
N TRP A 113 -2.01 11.45 9.44
CA TRP A 113 -2.61 11.14 8.16
C TRP A 113 -3.94 11.85 7.95
N ARG A 114 -4.17 12.35 6.73
CA ARG A 114 -5.43 12.99 6.32
C ARG A 114 -5.93 12.43 5.00
N ILE A 115 -7.25 12.42 4.81
CA ILE A 115 -7.91 12.20 3.51
C ILE A 115 -8.86 13.38 3.29
N ASN A 116 -8.73 14.08 2.17
CA ASN A 116 -9.43 15.35 1.92
C ASN A 116 -9.31 16.36 3.09
N GLY A 117 -8.19 16.35 3.81
CA GLY A 117 -7.99 17.20 4.99
C GLY A 117 -8.68 16.71 6.28
N LEU A 118 -9.47 15.64 6.22
CA LEU A 118 -10.11 14.98 7.38
C LEU A 118 -9.17 14.00 8.06
N VAL A 119 -9.32 13.86 9.38
CA VAL A 119 -8.84 12.68 10.11
C VAL A 119 -9.68 11.48 9.66
N PRO A 120 -9.07 10.41 9.15
CA PRO A 120 -9.81 9.21 8.77
C PRO A 120 -10.51 8.59 9.99
N PRO A 121 -11.70 7.97 9.84
CA PRO A 121 -12.43 7.35 10.93
C PRO A 121 -11.59 6.37 11.75
N GLU A 122 -11.91 6.19 13.02
CA GLU A 122 -11.21 5.23 13.88
C GLU A 122 -11.29 3.81 13.31
N THR A 123 -10.23 3.03 13.55
CA THR A 123 -10.13 1.64 13.08
C THR A 123 -11.32 0.82 13.59
N GLY A 124 -12.03 0.16 12.68
CA GLY A 124 -13.17 -0.70 13.00
C GLY A 124 -14.46 0.05 13.39
N SER A 125 -14.46 1.39 13.35
CA SER A 125 -15.67 2.19 13.60
C SER A 125 -16.73 1.96 12.52
N GLU A 126 -18.00 2.23 12.86
CA GLU A 126 -19.11 2.15 11.90
C GLU A 126 -18.90 3.06 10.69
N MET A 127 -18.22 4.20 10.88
CA MET A 127 -17.87 5.08 9.77
C MET A 127 -16.76 4.50 8.88
N GLU A 128 -15.75 3.80 9.43
CA GLU A 128 -14.76 3.09 8.60
C GLU A 128 -15.40 1.97 7.80
N LYS A 129 -16.34 1.23 8.40
CA LYS A 129 -17.12 0.20 7.69
C LYS A 129 -17.97 0.80 6.56
N LYS A 130 -18.69 1.90 6.83
CA LYS A 130 -19.45 2.64 5.81
C LYS A 130 -18.53 3.08 4.66
N TRP A 131 -17.37 3.65 4.97
CA TRP A 131 -16.38 4.04 3.95
C TRP A 131 -15.86 2.83 3.15
N ALA A 132 -15.74 1.67 3.79
CA ALA A 132 -15.33 0.44 3.10
C ALA A 132 -16.41 -0.09 2.16
N GLU A 133 -17.67 -0.11 2.61
CA GLU A 133 -18.83 -0.55 1.82
C GLU A 133 -19.08 0.35 0.61
N GLU A 134 -19.05 1.67 0.81
CA GLU A 134 -19.26 2.65 -0.26
C GLU A 134 -18.01 2.93 -1.09
N ASN A 135 -16.85 2.42 -0.66
CA ASN A 135 -15.54 2.62 -1.26
C ASN A 135 -15.20 4.08 -1.60
N ARG A 136 -15.56 5.00 -0.70
CA ARG A 136 -15.31 6.44 -0.84
C ARG A 136 -15.38 7.12 0.52
N VAL A 137 -14.90 8.36 0.56
CA VAL A 137 -15.20 9.26 1.67
C VAL A 137 -16.69 9.61 1.62
N THR A 138 -17.40 9.37 2.73
CA THR A 138 -18.81 9.73 2.93
C THR A 138 -18.94 10.67 4.11
N ASP A 139 -20.03 11.44 4.14
CA ASP A 139 -20.38 12.34 5.26
C ASP A 139 -19.30 13.39 5.58
N GLU A 140 -18.52 13.79 4.56
CA GLU A 140 -17.33 14.64 4.68
C GLU A 140 -17.60 15.94 5.45
N GLU A 141 -18.64 16.70 5.08
CA GLU A 141 -19.01 17.96 5.74
C GLU A 141 -19.40 17.77 7.21
N ALA A 142 -20.10 16.67 7.53
CA ALA A 142 -20.50 16.37 8.89
C ALA A 142 -19.27 16.01 9.74
N LEU A 143 -18.40 15.15 9.22
CA LEU A 143 -17.13 14.77 9.85
C LEU A 143 -16.23 15.99 10.05
N PHE A 144 -16.13 16.88 9.06
CA PHE A 144 -15.35 18.10 9.16
C PHE A 144 -15.81 18.99 10.31
N LYS A 145 -17.13 19.20 10.45
CA LYS A 145 -17.71 20.00 11.54
C LYS A 145 -17.37 19.42 12.91
N VAL A 146 -17.52 18.10 13.09
CA VAL A 146 -17.19 17.41 14.34
C VAL A 146 -15.71 17.56 14.67
N GLN A 147 -14.82 17.31 13.70
CA GLN A 147 -13.37 17.38 13.91
C GLN A 147 -12.83 18.80 14.10
N LYS A 148 -13.53 19.82 13.60
CA LYS A 148 -13.18 21.21 13.84
C LYS A 148 -13.50 21.60 15.28
N LEU A 149 -14.64 21.18 15.80
CA LEU A 149 -15.05 21.45 17.19
C LEU A 149 -14.12 20.77 18.19
N SER A 150 -13.60 19.57 17.89
CA SER A 150 -12.67 18.85 18.77
C SER A 150 -11.25 19.42 18.79
N ARG A 151 -10.95 20.45 17.99
CA ARG A 151 -9.65 21.15 17.95
C ARG A 151 -9.68 22.49 18.71
N LEU A 152 -10.84 22.89 19.22
CA LEU A 152 -11.04 24.05 20.11
C LEU A 152 -11.09 23.57 21.56
#